data_AF-A0A958BB35-F1
#
_entry.id   AF-A0A958BB35-F1
#
_cell.length_a   1.000
_cell.length_b   1.000
_cell.length_c   1.000
_cell.angle_alpha   90.00
_cell.angle_beta   90.00
_cell.angle_gamma   90.00
#
_symmetry.space_group_name_H-M   'P 1'
#
loop_
_entity.id
_entity.type
_entity.pdbx_description
1 polymer ?
#
loop_
_entity_poly.entity_id
_entity_poly.type
_entity_poly.pdbx_seq_one_letter_code
_entity_poly.pdbx_strand_id
1 'polypeptide(L)'
;MNRKAFGKLIAALRKELFDQDGNRLTQAKLAERAQQIDPHSPLNEIIIGKIERGERAILDDQTLLNLADTLELSLGERREFYLAATGLDDEQFYASEKS
;
A
#
# COMPACT_ATOMS: atom_id res chain seq x y z
N MET A 1 -12.10 4.21 3.49
CA MET A 1 -11.18 4.31 4.66
C MET A 1 -10.44 5.66 4.71
N ASN A 2 -10.22 6.27 5.90
CA ASN A 2 -9.44 7.51 5.99
C ASN A 2 -7.92 7.28 5.80
N ARG A 3 -7.20 8.32 5.34
CA ARG A 3 -5.75 8.27 5.02
C ARG A 3 -4.86 7.77 6.16
N LYS A 4 -5.17 8.14 7.41
CA LYS A 4 -4.38 7.75 8.58
C LYS A 4 -4.58 6.27 8.91
N ALA A 5 -5.79 5.75 8.74
CA ALA A 5 -6.08 4.33 8.88
C ALA A 5 -5.41 3.52 7.76
N PHE A 6 -5.46 4.00 6.52
CA PHE A 6 -4.80 3.36 5.39
C PHE A 6 -3.27 3.31 5.55
N GLY A 7 -2.66 4.41 6.01
CA GLY A 7 -1.22 4.43 6.35
C GLY A 7 -0.85 3.41 7.44
N LYS A 8 -1.70 3.25 8.47
CA LYS A 8 -1.51 2.22 9.50
C LYS A 8 -1.66 0.80 8.96
N LEU A 9 -2.57 0.57 8.01
CA LEU A 9 -2.71 -0.71 7.32
C LEU A 9 -1.41 -1.08 6.59
N ILE A 10 -0.87 -0.15 5.79
CA ILE A 10 0.42 -0.36 5.10
C ILE A 10 1.54 -0.67 6.09
N ALA A 11 1.62 0.08 7.19
CA ALA A 11 2.62 -0.16 8.22
C ALA A 11 2.45 -1.52 8.92
N ALA A 12 1.22 -2.02 9.05
CA ALA A 12 0.94 -3.34 9.60
C ALA A 12 1.38 -4.44 8.64
N LEU A 13 0.94 -4.37 7.37
CA LEU A 13 1.30 -5.32 6.32
C LEU A 13 2.81 -5.43 6.13
N ARG A 14 3.53 -4.30 6.10
CA ARG A 14 5.00 -4.31 6.03
C ARG A 14 5.64 -5.08 7.20
N LYS A 15 5.10 -4.93 8.41
CA LYS A 15 5.64 -5.56 9.63
C LYS A 15 5.31 -7.04 9.75
N GLU A 16 4.46 -7.57 8.87
CA GLU A 16 4.18 -9.00 8.74
C GLU A 16 5.20 -9.70 7.83
N LEU A 17 5.89 -8.93 6.98
CA LEU A 17 6.98 -9.42 6.15
C LEU A 17 8.30 -9.44 6.92
N PHE A 18 9.17 -10.37 6.53
CA PHE A 18 10.50 -10.55 7.09
C PHE A 18 11.57 -10.40 6.02
N ASP A 19 12.73 -9.86 6.38
CA ASP A 19 13.91 -9.87 5.53
C ASP A 19 14.63 -11.22 5.57
N GLN A 20 15.72 -11.33 4.80
CA GLN A 20 16.52 -12.56 4.69
C GLN A 20 17.20 -12.95 6.01
N ASP A 21 17.39 -11.99 6.91
CA ASP A 21 17.97 -12.19 8.24
C ASP A 21 16.91 -12.53 9.29
N GLY A 22 15.64 -12.64 8.90
CA GLY A 22 14.51 -12.95 9.78
C GLY A 22 14.02 -11.77 10.61
N ASN A 23 14.44 -10.54 10.29
CA ASN A 23 13.93 -9.33 10.94
C ASN A 23 12.67 -8.83 10.23
N ARG A 24 11.78 -8.15 10.97
CA ARG A 24 10.62 -7.49 10.35
C ARG A 24 11.08 -6.46 9.33
N LEU A 25 10.41 -6.41 8.18
CA LEU A 25 10.78 -5.50 7.10
C LEU A 25 10.70 -4.05 7.56
N THR A 26 11.79 -3.30 7.38
CA THR A 26 11.84 -1.85 7.64
C THR A 26 11.29 -1.08 6.43
N GLN A 27 11.03 0.23 6.59
CA GLN A 27 10.61 1.08 5.47
C GLN A 27 11.69 1.12 4.38
N ALA A 28 12.97 1.18 4.77
CA ALA A 28 14.11 1.10 3.86
C ALA A 28 14.12 -0.23 3.08
N LYS A 29 13.92 -1.37 3.76
CA LYS A 29 13.88 -2.68 3.11
C LYS A 29 12.68 -2.86 2.18
N LEU A 30 11.52 -2.28 2.53
CA LEU A 30 10.37 -2.27 1.63
C LEU A 30 10.66 -1.42 0.38
N ALA A 31 11.33 -0.27 0.51
CA ALA A 31 11.75 0.55 -0.64
C ALA A 31 12.76 -0.18 -1.53
N GLU A 32 13.78 -0.81 -0.96
CA GLU A 32 14.76 -1.62 -1.69
C GLU A 32 14.05 -2.73 -2.49
N ARG A 33 13.11 -3.45 -1.87
CA ARG A 33 12.32 -4.49 -2.53
C ARG A 33 11.46 -3.92 -3.67
N ALA A 34 10.82 -2.77 -3.47
CA ALA A 34 10.03 -2.14 -4.52
C ALA A 34 10.89 -1.77 -5.75
N GLN A 35 12.12 -1.31 -5.54
CA GLN A 35 13.07 -1.00 -6.61
C GLN A 35 13.61 -2.26 -7.32
N GLN A 36 13.69 -3.39 -6.61
CA GLN A 36 14.06 -4.67 -7.23
C GLN A 36 12.95 -5.22 -8.14
N ILE A 37 11.67 -5.00 -7.78
CA ILE A 37 10.51 -5.40 -8.59
C ILE A 37 10.35 -4.45 -9.79
N ASP A 38 10.39 -3.14 -9.53
CA ASP A 38 10.28 -2.10 -10.54
C ASP A 38 11.39 -1.06 -10.32
N PRO A 39 12.46 -1.05 -11.14
CA PRO A 39 13.56 -0.09 -11.04
C PRO A 39 13.13 1.38 -11.17
N HIS A 40 11.95 1.65 -11.72
CA HIS A 40 11.37 2.99 -11.86
C HIS A 40 10.35 3.31 -10.78
N SER A 41 10.23 2.46 -9.76
CA SER A 41 9.25 2.62 -8.69
C SER A 41 9.38 3.98 -7.99
N PRO A 42 8.27 4.71 -7.78
CA PRO A 42 8.28 5.93 -7.02
C PRO A 42 8.46 5.68 -5.51
N LEU A 43 8.52 4.42 -5.06
CA LEU A 43 8.64 4.07 -3.65
C LEU A 43 10.10 4.20 -3.18
N ASN A 44 10.32 5.17 -2.30
CA ASN A 44 11.51 5.29 -1.48
C ASN A 44 11.14 5.37 0.00
N GLU A 45 12.13 5.24 0.89
CA GLU A 45 11.90 5.23 2.34
C GLU A 45 11.10 6.46 2.84
N ILE A 46 11.42 7.65 2.32
CA ILE A 46 10.73 8.90 2.69
C ILE A 46 9.27 8.85 2.27
N ILE A 47 9.00 8.40 1.04
CA ILE A 47 7.65 8.28 0.49
C ILE A 47 6.85 7.26 1.30
N ILE A 48 7.41 6.08 1.57
CA ILE A 48 6.76 5.05 2.40
C ILE A 48 6.45 5.62 3.79
N GLY A 49 7.41 6.30 4.42
CA GLY A 49 7.19 6.93 5.72
C GLY A 49 6.05 7.97 5.72
N LYS A 50 5.96 8.80 4.68
CA LYS A 50 4.84 9.76 4.52
C LYS A 50 3.50 9.05 4.31
N ILE A 51 3.48 7.96 3.56
CA ILE A 51 2.29 7.14 3.33
C ILE A 51 1.81 6.52 4.65
N GLU A 52 2.72 5.89 5.41
CA GLU A 52 2.39 5.23 6.67
C GLU A 52 1.86 6.20 7.73
N ARG A 53 2.31 7.45 7.72
CA ARG A 53 1.79 8.51 8.59
C ARG A 53 0.49 9.13 8.09
N GLY A 54 0.05 8.80 6.87
CA GLY A 54 -1.14 9.38 6.23
C GLY A 54 -0.94 10.83 5.75
N GLU A 55 0.31 11.27 5.57
CA GLU A 55 0.68 12.63 5.17
C GLU A 55 0.63 12.82 3.64
N ARG A 56 0.65 11.75 2.86
CA ARG A 56 0.55 11.81 1.41
C ARG A 56 -0.92 11.85 0.99
N ALA A 57 -1.32 12.96 0.35
CA ALA A 57 -2.73 13.25 0.08
C ALA A 57 -3.32 12.43 -1.08
N ILE A 58 -2.52 12.17 -2.13
CA ILE A 58 -2.92 11.43 -3.32
C ILE A 58 -1.82 10.40 -3.59
N LEU A 59 -2.22 9.15 -3.74
CA LEU A 59 -1.38 8.06 -4.23
C LEU A 59 -1.81 7.78 -5.65
N ASP A 60 -0.89 7.96 -6.59
CA ASP A 60 -1.11 7.59 -7.98
C ASP A 60 -1.21 6.06 -8.14
N ASP A 61 -1.80 5.63 -9.26
CA ASP A 61 -2.04 4.22 -9.56
C ASP A 61 -0.75 3.40 -9.50
N GLN A 62 0.35 3.93 -10.03
CA GLN A 62 1.65 3.25 -10.01
C GLN A 62 2.16 3.02 -8.58
N THR A 63 2.00 4.01 -7.69
CA THR A 63 2.35 3.87 -6.27
C THR A 63 1.52 2.77 -5.61
N LEU A 64 0.22 2.67 -5.92
CA LEU A 64 -0.66 1.64 -5.36
C LEU A 64 -0.35 0.25 -5.90
N LEU A 65 -0.09 0.12 -7.21
CA LEU A 65 0.33 -1.12 -7.84
C LEU A 65 1.65 -1.62 -7.23
N ASN A 66 2.66 -0.75 -7.17
CA ASN A 66 3.97 -1.11 -6.61
C ASN A 66 3.86 -1.47 -5.12
N LEU A 67 3.01 -0.80 -4.33
CA LEU A 67 2.77 -1.18 -2.95
C LEU A 67 2.15 -2.58 -2.84
N ALA A 68 1.13 -2.87 -3.63
CA ALA A 68 0.47 -4.17 -3.61
C ALA A 68 1.39 -5.31 -4.07
N ASP A 69 2.24 -5.06 -5.06
CA ASP A 69 3.26 -6.00 -5.52
C ASP A 69 4.32 -6.23 -4.44
N THR A 70 4.84 -5.15 -3.85
CA THR A 70 5.92 -5.22 -2.85
C THR A 70 5.45 -5.84 -1.53
N LEU A 71 4.18 -5.65 -1.17
CA LEU A 71 3.54 -6.25 0.00
C LEU A 71 3.09 -7.70 -0.25
N GLU A 72 3.36 -8.25 -1.44
CA GLU A 72 3.02 -9.63 -1.81
C GLU A 72 1.52 -9.96 -1.64
N LEU A 73 0.65 -8.97 -1.87
CA LEU A 73 -0.79 -9.15 -1.68
C LEU A 73 -1.38 -10.13 -2.70
N SER A 74 -2.18 -11.07 -2.19
CA SER A 74 -2.99 -11.97 -3.00
C SER A 74 -4.06 -11.20 -3.80
N LEU A 75 -4.68 -11.86 -4.78
CA LEU A 75 -5.72 -11.24 -5.61
C LEU A 75 -6.89 -10.68 -4.78
N GLY A 76 -7.30 -11.41 -3.73
CA GLY A 76 -8.36 -10.96 -2.82
C GLY A 76 -7.94 -9.74 -2.01
N GLU A 77 -6.74 -9.76 -1.44
CA GLU A 77 -6.20 -8.64 -0.65
C GLU A 77 -5.98 -7.40 -1.51
N ARG A 78 -5.56 -7.55 -2.77
CA ARG A 78 -5.42 -6.44 -3.72
C ARG A 78 -6.72 -5.68 -3.90
N ARG A 79 -7.83 -6.39 -4.08
CA ARG A 79 -9.16 -5.78 -4.23
C ARG A 79 -9.50 -4.91 -3.01
N GLU A 80 -9.37 -5.49 -1.81
CA GLU A 80 -9.65 -4.78 -0.55
C GLU A 80 -8.68 -3.62 -0.31
N PHE A 81 -7.41 -3.80 -0.66
CA PHE A 81 -6.38 -2.78 -0.55
C PHE A 81 -6.69 -1.56 -1.45
N TYR A 82 -7.05 -1.79 -2.71
CA TYR A 82 -7.40 -0.70 -3.63
C TYR A 82 -8.69 0.00 -3.20
N LEU A 83 -9.73 -0.74 -2.77
CA LEU A 83 -10.94 -0.15 -2.21
C LEU A 83 -10.61 0.73 -0.99
N ALA A 84 -9.80 0.22 -0.05
CA ALA A 84 -9.36 0.99 1.11
C ALA A 84 -8.59 2.27 0.72
N ALA A 85 -7.77 2.21 -0.33
CA ALA A 85 -6.99 3.34 -0.83
C ALA A 85 -7.86 4.46 -1.41
N THR A 86 -8.95 4.12 -2.10
CA THR A 86 -9.86 5.13 -2.70
C THR A 86 -10.59 5.98 -1.66
N GLY A 87 -10.63 5.52 -0.41
CA GLY A 87 -11.41 6.19 0.64
C GLY A 87 -12.93 6.06 0.47
N LEU A 88 -13.39 5.40 -0.59
CA LEU A 88 -14.79 5.07 -0.82
C LEU A 88 -15.23 4.07 0.27
N ASP A 89 -16.39 4.32 0.87
CA ASP A 89 -17.08 3.31 1.67
C ASP A 89 -17.89 2.43 0.71
N ASP A 90 -17.96 1.12 0.98
CA ASP A 90 -18.53 0.09 0.09
C ASP A 90 -19.94 0.43 -0.46
N GLU A 91 -20.71 1.28 0.22
CA GLU A 91 -22.04 1.75 -0.21
C GLU A 91 -22.04 2.54 -1.52
N GLN A 92 -20.91 3.11 -1.95
CA GLN A 92 -20.85 3.92 -3.18
C GLN A 92 -20.66 3.07 -4.46
N PHE A 93 -20.14 1.85 -4.35
CA PHE A 93 -19.93 0.97 -5.50
C PHE A 93 -21.19 0.17 -5.90
N TYR A 94 -22.06 -0.16 -4.95
CA TYR A 94 -23.30 -0.90 -5.25
C TYR A 94 -24.49 -0.01 -5.68
N ALA A 95 -24.37 1.31 -5.56
CA ALA A 95 -25.39 2.25 -6.03
C ALA A 95 -25.38 2.45 -7.55
N SER A 96 -24.25 2.22 -8.23
CA SER A 96 -24.12 2.42 -9.68
C SER A 96 -24.62 1.26 -10.54
N GLU A 97 -24.88 0.08 -9.96
CA GLU A 97 -25.47 -1.07 -10.68
C GLU A 97 -27.02 -1.12 -10.61
N LYS A 98 -27.66 -0.10 -10.02
CA LYS A 98 -29.13 0.03 -9.94
C LYS A 98 -29.67 1.30 -10.60
N SER A 99 -29.14 1.70 -11.75
CA SER A 99 -29.72 2.78 -12.57
C SER A 99 -30.07 2.29 -13.97
#